data_AF-A0A1Q4A0H0-F1
#
_entry.id   AF-A0A1Q4A0H0-F1
#
_cell.length_a   1.000
_cell.length_b   1.000
_cell.length_c   1.000
_cell.angle_alpha   90.00
_cell.angle_beta   90.00
_cell.angle_gamma   90.00
#
_symmetry.space_group_name_H-M   'P 1'
#
loop_
_entity.id
_entity.type
_entity.pdbx_description
1 polymer ?
#
loop_
_entity_poly.entity_id
_entity_poly.type
_entity_poly.pdbx_seq_one_letter_code
_entity_poly.pdbx_strand_id
1 'polypeptide(L)'
;MGSWTFVGVFIGFMLVWATFNSLAAINHWDPYPFILLNLFLSMLAGLQGAILLIAAKRSDAVSAALAQHDFEIDQAARKDVQALLELNRTQVRMLAELQVKVAALEAGTASSPSAG
;
A
#
# COMPACT_ATOMS: atom_id res chain seq x y z
N MET A 1 0.74 -5.72 18.16
CA MET A 1 0.99 -6.08 19.58
C MET A 1 2.25 -6.93 19.65
N GLY A 2 3.45 -6.33 19.74
CA GLY A 2 4.67 -7.13 19.59
C GLY A 2 6.01 -6.53 20.03
N SER A 3 6.12 -5.28 20.50
CA SER A 3 7.43 -4.71 20.89
C SER A 3 7.56 -4.36 22.38
N TRP A 4 6.48 -3.95 23.06
CA TRP A 4 6.59 -3.42 24.42
C TRP A 4 7.02 -4.45 25.46
N THR A 5 6.55 -5.69 25.37
CA THR A 5 6.98 -6.77 26.27
C THR A 5 8.46 -7.14 26.05
N PHE A 6 8.93 -7.12 24.79
CA PHE A 6 10.34 -7.37 24.47
C PHE A 6 11.25 -6.27 25.03
N VAL A 7 10.86 -5.00 24.87
CA VAL A 7 11.59 -3.86 25.43
C VAL A 7 11.66 -3.97 26.96
N GLY A 8 10.55 -4.34 27.63
CA GLY A 8 10.53 -4.52 29.08
C GLY A 8 11.46 -5.63 29.58
N VAL A 9 11.44 -6.81 28.93
CA VAL A 9 12.34 -7.93 29.27
C VAL A 9 13.81 -7.55 29.01
N PHE A 10 14.09 -6.83 27.93
CA PHE A 10 15.43 -6.39 27.56
C PHE A 10 16.02 -5.42 28.59
N ILE A 11 15.26 -4.40 28.98
CA ILE A 11 15.67 -3.44 30.02
C ILE A 11 15.86 -4.17 31.36
N GLY A 12 14.95 -5.09 31.72
CA GLY A 12 15.08 -5.91 32.92
C GLY A 12 16.35 -6.75 32.94
N PHE A 13 16.67 -7.43 31.82
CA PHE A 13 17.90 -8.21 31.69
C PHE A 13 19.16 -7.35 31.85
N MET A 14 19.19 -6.14 31.25
CA MET A 14 20.32 -5.23 31.38
C MET A 14 20.52 -4.76 32.82
N LEU A 15 19.43 -4.43 33.53
CA LEU A 15 19.49 -4.01 34.94
C LEU A 15 19.96 -5.16 35.85
N VAL A 16 19.46 -6.37 35.63
CA VAL A 16 19.89 -7.57 36.38
C VAL A 16 21.37 -7.87 36.12
N TRP A 17 21.82 -7.80 34.86
CA TRP A 17 23.22 -8.04 34.50
C TRP A 17 24.15 -7.00 35.12
N ALA A 18 23.82 -5.71 35.01
CA ALA A 18 24.59 -4.62 35.62
C ALA A 18 24.66 -4.76 37.14
N THR A 19 23.53 -5.05 37.80
CA THR A 19 23.47 -5.23 39.26
C THR A 19 24.28 -6.45 39.71
N PHE A 20 24.12 -7.59 39.05
CA PHE A 20 24.85 -8.82 39.38
C PHE A 20 26.37 -8.63 39.23
N ASN A 21 26.80 -8.00 38.14
CA ASN A 21 28.22 -7.77 37.86
C ASN A 21 28.83 -6.65 38.75
N SER A 22 28.03 -5.67 39.20
CA SER A 22 28.46 -4.65 40.17
C SER A 22 28.51 -5.16 41.62
N LEU A 23 27.70 -6.16 42.00
CA LEU A 23 27.72 -6.76 43.35
C LEU A 23 28.71 -7.93 43.49
N ALA A 24 29.24 -8.46 42.38
CA ALA A 24 30.24 -9.52 42.37
C ALA A 24 31.61 -9.01 42.87
N ALA A 25 31.78 -8.95 44.18
CA ALA A 25 32.91 -8.32 44.87
C ALA A 25 34.30 -8.97 44.66
N ILE A 26 34.43 -10.12 43.98
CA ILE A 26 35.68 -10.90 43.95
C ILE A 26 36.32 -11.05 42.56
N ASN A 27 35.64 -10.69 41.47
CA ASN A 27 36.29 -10.56 40.17
C ASN A 27 35.35 -9.78 39.24
N HIS A 28 35.59 -8.47 39.06
CA HIS A 28 34.80 -7.65 38.15
C HIS A 28 35.07 -8.11 36.72
N TRP A 29 34.21 -8.97 36.17
CA TRP A 29 34.36 -9.53 34.84
C TRP A 29 34.08 -8.49 33.75
N ASP A 30 33.23 -7.49 34.05
CA ASP A 30 32.94 -6.35 33.16
C ASP A 30 32.90 -5.02 33.95
N PRO A 31 34.06 -4.43 34.34
CA PRO A 31 34.12 -3.17 35.07
C PRO A 31 33.42 -2.02 34.32
N TYR A 32 32.92 -1.02 35.05
CA TYR A 32 32.38 0.19 34.42
C TYR A 32 33.45 0.83 33.51
N PRO A 33 33.17 1.12 32.22
CA PRO A 33 31.88 1.19 31.51
C PRO A 33 31.54 -0.06 30.67
N PHE A 34 31.14 -1.17 31.31
CA PHE A 34 30.57 -2.41 30.73
C PHE A 34 30.89 -2.67 29.23
N ILE A 35 32.15 -2.99 28.92
CA ILE A 35 32.66 -3.17 27.55
C ILE A 35 31.93 -4.31 26.84
N LEU A 36 31.68 -5.43 27.54
CA LEU A 36 31.10 -6.62 26.92
C LEU A 36 29.63 -6.40 26.58
N LEU A 37 28.88 -5.76 27.49
CA LEU A 37 27.49 -5.39 27.24
C LEU A 37 27.40 -4.44 26.04
N ASN A 38 28.24 -3.40 26.00
CA ASN A 38 28.23 -2.43 24.90
C ASN A 38 28.58 -3.08 23.55
N LEU A 39 29.56 -3.99 23.52
CA LEU A 39 29.91 -4.74 22.32
C LEU A 39 28.74 -5.61 21.83
N PHE A 40 28.08 -6.33 22.75
CA PHE A 40 26.91 -7.15 22.41
C PHE A 40 25.76 -6.32 21.85
N LEU A 41 25.47 -5.18 22.45
CA LEU A 41 24.44 -4.24 21.96
C LEU A 41 24.78 -3.70 20.57
N SER A 42 26.03 -3.35 20.34
CA SER A 42 26.49 -2.84 19.05
C SER A 42 26.36 -3.90 17.96
N MET A 43 26.72 -5.16 18.26
CA MET A 43 26.51 -6.28 17.35
C MET A 43 25.02 -6.55 17.09
N LEU A 44 24.18 -6.49 18.13
CA LEU A 44 22.74 -6.67 18.01
C LEU A 44 22.11 -5.58 17.13
N ALA A 45 22.52 -4.32 17.30
CA ALA A 45 22.08 -3.20 16.48
C ALA A 45 22.51 -3.36 15.01
N GLY A 46 23.76 -3.79 14.77
CA GLY A 46 24.25 -4.08 13.41
C GLY A 46 23.46 -5.21 12.73
N LEU A 47 23.17 -6.28 13.46
CA LEU A 47 22.35 -7.39 12.99
C LEU A 47 20.91 -6.93 12.69
N GLN A 48 20.32 -6.12 13.57
CA GLN A 48 18.99 -5.54 13.34
C GLN A 48 18.96 -4.69 12.07
N GLY A 49 19.98 -3.85 11.82
CA GLY A 49 20.11 -3.08 10.59
C GLY A 49 20.19 -3.96 9.33
N ALA A 50 20.96 -5.05 9.39
CA ALA A 50 21.08 -5.99 8.27
C ALA A 50 19.76 -6.73 7.99
N ILE A 51 19.08 -7.21 9.04
CA ILE A 51 17.77 -7.87 8.91
C ILE A 51 16.74 -6.89 8.33
N LEU A 52 16.74 -5.64 8.77
CA LEU A 52 15.88 -4.59 8.24
C LEU A 52 16.15 -4.36 6.75
N LEU A 53 17.41 -4.28 6.34
CA LEU A 53 17.78 -4.09 4.94
C LEU A 53 17.37 -5.28 4.06
N ILE A 54 17.55 -6.51 4.53
CA ILE A 54 17.13 -7.72 3.82
C ILE A 54 15.59 -7.76 3.69
N ALA A 55 14.88 -7.44 4.77
CA ALA A 55 13.43 -7.38 4.78
C ALA A 55 12.91 -6.29 3.84
N ALA A 56 13.53 -5.11 3.85
CA ALA A 56 13.23 -4.01 2.94
C ALA A 56 13.44 -4.42 1.49
N LYS A 57 14.59 -5.00 1.14
CA LYS A 57 14.87 -5.49 -0.23
C LYS A 57 13.82 -6.49 -0.73
N ARG A 58 13.40 -7.42 0.13
CA ARG A 58 12.33 -8.37 -0.21
C ARG A 58 10.99 -7.66 -0.41
N SER A 59 10.65 -6.73 0.48
CA SER A 59 9.41 -5.95 0.38
C SER A 59 9.38 -5.12 -0.90
N ASP A 60 10.47 -4.44 -1.23
CA ASP A 60 10.59 -3.62 -2.45
C ASP A 60 10.45 -4.45 -3.71
N ALA A 61 11.05 -5.64 -3.75
CA ALA A 61 10.91 -6.55 -4.89
C ALA A 61 9.44 -6.99 -5.09
N VAL A 62 8.72 -7.27 -4.01
CA VAL A 62 7.29 -7.60 -4.07
C VAL A 62 6.46 -6.39 -4.50
N SER A 63 6.73 -5.21 -3.92
CA SER A 63 6.05 -3.97 -4.28
C SER A 63 6.26 -3.60 -5.75
N ALA A 64 7.47 -3.79 -6.29
CA ALA A 64 7.76 -3.53 -7.69
C ALA A 64 7.00 -4.48 -8.63
N ALA A 65 6.91 -5.77 -8.29
CA ALA A 65 6.13 -6.74 -9.07
C ALA A 65 4.63 -6.41 -9.05
N LEU A 66 4.09 -6.02 -7.90
CA LEU A 66 2.70 -5.58 -7.77
C LEU A 66 2.43 -4.31 -8.59
N ALA A 67 3.33 -3.33 -8.53
CA ALA A 67 3.18 -2.09 -9.29
C ALA A 67 3.13 -2.32 -10.81
N GLN A 68 3.90 -3.28 -11.34
CA GLN A 68 3.85 -3.63 -12.76
C GLN A 68 2.49 -4.25 -13.13
N HIS A 69 1.99 -5.16 -12.30
CA HIS A 69 0.70 -5.80 -12.52
C HIS A 69 -0.46 -4.80 -12.43
N ASP A 70 -0.44 -3.91 -11.43
CA ASP A 70 -1.42 -2.84 -11.28
C ASP A 70 -1.39 -1.89 -12.50
N PHE A 71 -0.21 -1.58 -13.03
CA PHE A 71 -0.08 -0.76 -14.24
C PHE A 71 -0.71 -1.42 -15.48
N GLU A 72 -0.56 -2.73 -15.64
CA GLU A 72 -1.17 -3.48 -16.74
C GLU A 72 -2.70 -3.51 -16.62
N ILE A 73 -3.22 -3.75 -15.41
CA ILE A 73 -4.65 -3.69 -15.12
C ILE A 73 -5.19 -2.28 -15.39
N ASP A 74 -4.51 -1.24 -14.92
CA ASP A 74 -4.93 0.15 -15.12
C ASP A 74 -5.01 0.51 -16.61
N GLN A 75 -4.05 0.04 -17.43
CA GLN A 75 -4.11 0.24 -18.87
C GLN A 75 -5.28 -0.49 -19.52
N ALA A 76 -5.56 -1.72 -19.11
CA ALA A 76 -6.71 -2.48 -19.61
C ALA A 76 -8.02 -1.78 -19.23
N ALA A 77 -8.17 -1.40 -17.96
CA ALA A 77 -9.33 -0.66 -17.46
C ALA A 77 -9.53 0.67 -18.20
N ARG A 78 -8.45 1.40 -18.50
CA ARG A 78 -8.52 2.63 -19.32
C ARG A 78 -9.07 2.38 -20.71
N LYS A 79 -8.68 1.28 -21.36
CA LYS A 79 -9.21 0.90 -22.69
C LYS A 79 -10.69 0.54 -22.61
N ASP A 80 -11.08 -0.22 -21.61
CA ASP A 80 -12.48 -0.61 -21.41
C ASP A 80 -13.36 0.61 -21.16
N VAL A 81 -12.91 1.54 -20.32
CA VAL A 81 -13.61 2.82 -20.08
C VAL A 81 -13.73 3.64 -21.36
N GLN A 82 -12.68 3.71 -22.18
CA GLN A 82 -12.75 4.41 -23.48
C GLN A 82 -13.77 3.77 -24.42
N ALA A 83 -13.77 2.43 -24.53
CA ALA A 83 -14.75 1.71 -25.35
C ALA A 83 -16.19 1.95 -24.87
N LEU A 84 -16.41 1.94 -23.54
CA LEU A 84 -17.72 2.25 -22.96
C LEU A 84 -18.16 3.69 -23.26
N LEU A 85 -17.24 4.66 -23.19
CA LEU A 85 -17.52 6.05 -23.54
C LEU A 85 -17.86 6.23 -25.02
N GLU A 86 -17.17 5.53 -25.92
CA GLU A 86 -17.47 5.54 -27.35
C GLU A 86 -18.85 4.96 -27.65
N LEU A 87 -19.19 3.83 -27.01
CA LEU A 87 -20.50 3.21 -27.13
C LEU A 87 -21.60 4.16 -26.60
N ASN A 88 -21.38 4.77 -25.44
CA ASN A 88 -22.31 5.73 -24.86
C ASN A 88 -22.53 6.95 -25.78
N ARG A 89 -21.46 7.54 -26.33
CA ARG A 89 -21.57 8.64 -27.31
C ARG A 89 -22.37 8.23 -28.54
N THR A 90 -22.16 7.01 -29.02
CA THR A 90 -22.89 6.48 -30.18
C THR A 90 -24.37 6.33 -29.85
N GLN A 91 -24.71 5.79 -28.68
CA GLN A 91 -26.10 5.70 -28.20
C GLN A 91 -26.77 7.07 -28.11
N VAL A 92 -26.09 8.08 -27.57
CA VAL A 92 -26.61 9.46 -27.49
C VAL A 92 -26.92 10.03 -28.88
N ARG A 93 -26.05 9.80 -29.88
CA ARG A 93 -26.33 10.23 -31.26
C ARG A 93 -27.55 9.54 -31.85
N MET A 94 -27.68 8.22 -31.68
CA MET A 94 -28.85 7.48 -32.18
C MET A 94 -30.15 7.99 -31.53
N LEU A 95 -30.13 8.27 -30.22
CA LEU A 95 -31.27 8.85 -29.52
C LEU A 95 -31.64 10.23 -30.08
N ALA A 96 -30.66 11.10 -30.35
CA ALA A 96 -30.90 12.40 -30.97
C ALA A 96 -31.52 12.27 -32.37
N GLU A 97 -31.03 11.34 -33.21
CA GLU A 97 -31.61 11.09 -34.53
C GLU A 97 -33.05 10.57 -34.44
N LEU A 98 -33.35 9.68 -33.50
CA LEU A 98 -34.71 9.19 -33.26
C LEU A 98 -35.65 10.32 -32.84
N GLN A 99 -35.21 11.21 -31.95
CA GLN A 99 -36.00 12.38 -31.56
C GLN A 99 -36.34 13.28 -32.75
N VAL A 100 -35.39 13.52 -33.65
CA VAL A 100 -35.64 14.30 -34.88
C VAL A 100 -36.67 13.60 -35.78
N LYS A 101 -36.56 12.28 -35.96
CA LYS A 101 -37.53 11.53 -36.76
C LYS A 101 -38.94 11.55 -36.17
N VAL A 102 -39.07 11.41 -34.84
CA VAL A 102 -40.37 11.49 -34.16
C VAL A 102 -40.99 12.88 -34.35
N ALA A 103 -40.22 13.95 -34.14
CA ALA A 103 -40.70 15.32 -34.35
C ALA A 103 -41.16 15.59 -35.79
N ALA A 104 -40.44 15.04 -36.78
CA ALA A 104 -40.83 15.15 -38.19
C ALA A 104 -42.15 14.42 -38.51
N LEU A 105 -42.37 13.23 -37.92
CA LEU A 105 -43.63 12.49 -38.06
C LEU A 105 -44.80 13.21 -37.41
N GLU A 106 -44.60 13.76 -36.19
CA GLU A 106 -45.61 14.54 -35.47
C GLU A 106 -46.04 15.78 -36.26
N ALA A 107 -45.09 16.50 -36.87
CA ALA A 107 -45.38 17.65 -37.74
C ALA A 107 -46.19 17.26 -38.99
N GLY A 108 -45.87 16.12 -39.61
CA GLY A 108 -46.63 15.58 -40.75
C GLY A 108 -48.07 15.20 -40.39
N THR A 109 -48.28 14.59 -39.22
CA THR A 109 -49.62 14.28 -38.72
C THR A 109 -50.42 15.53 -38.32
N ALA A 110 -49.76 16.58 -37.80
CA ALA A 110 -50.41 17.85 -37.46
C ALA A 110 -50.86 18.65 -38.69
N SER A 111 -50.21 18.47 -39.85
CA SER A 111 -50.62 19.08 -41.13
C SER A 111 -51.80 18.38 -41.83
N SER A 112 -52.33 17.30 -41.25
CA SER A 112 -53.55 16.64 -41.73
C SER A 112 -54.73 16.79 -40.75
N PRO A 113 -55.38 17.98 -40.68
CA PRO A 113 -56.76 18.07 -40.25
C PRO A 113 -57.67 18.66 -41.35
N SER A 114 -58.79 17.98 -41.57
CA SER A 114 -59.99 18.38 -42.35
C SER A 114 -59.90 18.38 -43.89
N ALA A 115 -59.85 17.18 -44.48
CA ALA A 115 -60.69 16.88 -45.64
C ALA A 115 -61.97 16.21 -45.11
N GLY A 116 -62.94 17.02 -44.69
CA GLY A 116 -64.23 16.60 -44.17
C GLY A 116 -65.28 17.64 -44.48
#